data_AF-A0A811ASK5-F1
#
_entry.id   AF-A0A811ASK5-F1
#
_cell.length_a   1.000
_cell.length_b   1.000
_cell.length_c   1.000
_cell.angle_alpha   90.00
_cell.angle_beta   90.00
_cell.angle_gamma   90.00
#
_symmetry.space_group_name_H-M   'P 1'
#
loop_
_entity.id
_entity.type
_entity.pdbx_description
1 polymer ?
#
loop_
_entity_poly.entity_id
_entity_poly.type
_entity_poly.pdbx_seq_one_letter_code
_entity_poly.pdbx_strand_id
1 'polypeptide(L)'
;MGRNDPDRWLLKLGKVQVSVLVRSLLKSERPSGLTQAIIEVGRINKTLYLLNYIDDEDYRRRILTQLNRGESRHAVARAICHGQKVR
;
A
#
# COMPACT_ATOMS: atom_id res chain seq x y z
N MET A 1 5.03 -32.39 -10.68
CA MET A 1 3.82 -31.68 -10.18
C MET A 1 3.85 -30.23 -10.63
N GLY A 2 3.06 -29.86 -11.64
CA GLY A 2 2.93 -28.47 -12.09
C GLY A 2 2.10 -27.65 -11.10
N ARG A 3 2.65 -26.56 -10.57
CA ARG A 3 1.88 -25.57 -9.80
C ARG A 3 0.76 -25.06 -10.69
N ASN A 4 -0.48 -25.41 -10.33
CA ASN A 4 -1.67 -24.87 -10.96
C ASN A 4 -1.76 -23.41 -10.53
N ASP A 5 -1.26 -22.50 -11.36
CA ASP A 5 -1.17 -21.07 -11.06
C ASP A 5 -2.55 -20.45 -11.32
N PRO A 6 -3.34 -20.13 -10.28
CA PRO A 6 -4.72 -19.64 -10.43
C PRO A 6 -4.76 -18.31 -11.20
N ASP A 7 -3.65 -17.62 -11.35
CA ASP A 7 -3.63 -16.32 -12.02
C ASP A 7 -3.67 -16.45 -13.56
N ARG A 8 -3.39 -17.65 -14.09
CA ARG A 8 -3.32 -17.90 -15.53
C ARG A 8 -4.71 -17.88 -16.21
N TRP A 9 -5.76 -18.33 -15.52
CA TRP A 9 -7.13 -18.28 -16.05
C TRP A 9 -7.73 -16.87 -15.95
N LEU A 10 -7.33 -16.11 -14.93
CA LEU A 10 -7.68 -14.71 -14.70
C LEU A 10 -7.16 -13.79 -15.81
N LEU A 11 -5.91 -13.98 -16.24
CA LEU A 11 -5.33 -13.28 -17.40
C LEU A 11 -6.12 -13.54 -18.70
N LYS A 12 -6.59 -14.78 -18.91
CA LYS A 12 -7.42 -15.15 -20.07
C LYS A 12 -8.81 -14.52 -20.05
N LEU A 13 -9.36 -14.25 -18.86
CA LEU A 13 -10.68 -13.61 -18.66
C LEU A 13 -10.59 -12.08 -18.56
N GLY A 14 -9.41 -11.48 -18.76
CA GLY A 14 -9.20 -10.04 -18.71
C GLY A 14 -9.25 -9.42 -17.32
N LYS A 15 -9.32 -10.23 -16.25
CA LYS A 15 -9.34 -9.76 -14.86
C LYS A 15 -8.01 -10.10 -14.20
N VAL A 16 -7.11 -9.14 -14.04
CA VAL A 16 -5.79 -9.37 -13.43
C VAL A 16 -5.83 -9.00 -11.95
N GLN A 17 -5.32 -9.88 -11.10
CA GLN A 17 -5.13 -9.57 -9.69
C GLN A 17 -4.07 -8.47 -9.54
N VAL A 18 -4.34 -7.47 -8.70
CA VAL A 18 -3.45 -6.31 -8.49
C VAL A 18 -2.04 -6.74 -8.09
N SER A 19 -1.90 -7.81 -7.30
CA SER A 19 -0.59 -8.36 -6.91
C SER A 19 0.25 -8.82 -8.11
N VAL A 20 -0.39 -9.45 -9.11
CA VAL A 20 0.25 -9.94 -10.34
C VAL A 20 0.64 -8.76 -11.23
N LEU A 21 -0.25 -7.77 -11.34
CA LEU A 21 0.01 -6.55 -12.08
C LEU A 21 1.20 -5.78 -11.49
N VAL A 22 1.21 -5.56 -10.18
CA VAL A 22 2.31 -4.87 -9.48
C VAL A 22 3.62 -5.65 -9.63
N ARG A 23 3.59 -6.98 -9.48
CA ARG A 23 4.76 -7.82 -9.70
C ARG A 23 5.28 -7.70 -11.13
N SER A 24 4.39 -7.68 -12.12
CA SER A 24 4.77 -7.51 -13.53
C SER A 24 5.38 -6.13 -13.81
N LEU A 25 4.76 -5.06 -13.29
CA LEU A 25 5.24 -3.68 -13.45
C LEU A 25 6.61 -3.44 -12.79
N LEU A 26 6.87 -4.10 -11.66
CA LEU A 26 8.10 -3.96 -10.87
C LEU A 26 9.19 -5.00 -11.19
N LYS A 27 8.91 -6.00 -12.05
CA LYS A 27 9.87 -7.05 -12.42
C LYS A 27 11.01 -6.53 -13.28
N SER A 28 10.80 -5.44 -14.02
CA SER A 28 11.79 -4.87 -14.92
C SER A 28 12.75 -3.96 -14.17
N GLU A 29 14.07 -4.12 -14.39
CA GLU A 29 15.10 -3.21 -13.88
C GLU A 29 14.93 -1.78 -14.42
N ARG A 30 14.34 -1.64 -15.61
CA ARG A 30 13.96 -0.35 -16.19
C ARG A 30 12.44 -0.24 -16.25
N PRO A 31 11.83 0.71 -15.53
CA PRO A 31 10.39 0.88 -15.56
C PRO A 31 9.93 1.29 -16.96
N SER A 32 8.92 0.58 -17.49
CA SER A 32 8.31 0.92 -18.77
C SER A 32 7.66 2.30 -18.75
N GLY A 33 7.36 2.88 -19.92
CA GLY A 33 6.63 4.16 -20.00
C GLY A 33 5.29 4.13 -19.27
N LEU A 34 4.57 3.00 -19.34
CA LEU A 34 3.33 2.79 -18.58
C LEU A 34 3.60 2.75 -17.06
N THR A 35 4.64 2.02 -16.63
CA THR A 35 5.05 1.99 -15.21
C THR A 35 5.38 3.39 -14.71
N GLN A 36 6.10 4.18 -15.51
CA GLN A 36 6.43 5.57 -15.19
C GLN A 36 5.17 6.44 -15.09
N ALA A 37 4.24 6.35 -16.05
CA ALA A 37 2.98 7.10 -15.99
C ALA A 37 2.17 6.78 -14.71
N ILE A 38 2.09 5.50 -14.32
CA ILE A 38 1.42 5.09 -13.07
C ILE A 38 2.14 5.67 -11.84
N ILE A 39 3.48 5.64 -11.83
CA ILE A 39 4.28 6.24 -10.75
C ILE A 39 4.01 7.75 -10.65
N GLU A 40 3.98 8.46 -11.77
CA GLU A 40 3.71 9.91 -11.79
C GLU A 40 2.31 10.24 -11.29
N VAL A 41 1.30 9.48 -11.69
CA VAL A 41 -0.06 9.63 -11.14
C VAL A 41 -0.07 9.42 -9.63
N GLY A 42 0.72 8.45 -9.13
CA GLY A 42 0.93 8.24 -7.70
C GLY A 42 1.64 9.42 -7.02
N ARG A 43 2.63 10.03 -7.69
CA ARG A 43 3.34 11.22 -7.19
C ARG A 43 2.41 12.43 -7.09
N ILE A 44 1.59 12.69 -8.10
CA ILE A 44 0.61 13.80 -8.08
C ILE A 44 -0.34 13.65 -6.89
N ASN A 45 -0.91 12.46 -6.68
CA ASN A 45 -1.79 12.20 -5.53
C ASN A 45 -1.07 12.41 -4.19
N LYS A 46 0.18 11.98 -4.05
CA LYS A 46 0.99 12.22 -2.84
C LYS A 46 1.24 13.71 -2.61
N THR A 47 1.54 14.46 -3.66
CA THR A 47 1.77 15.91 -3.57
C THR A 47 0.50 16.62 -3.12
N LEU A 48 -0.65 16.34 -3.74
CA LEU A 48 -1.93 16.92 -3.34
C LEU A 48 -2.28 16.58 -1.89
N TYR A 49 -2.07 15.32 -1.48
CA TYR A 49 -2.26 14.91 -0.09
C TYR A 49 -1.39 15.72 0.87
N LEU A 50 -0.10 15.88 0.58
CA LEU A 50 0.83 16.63 1.45
C LEU A 50 0.49 18.12 1.51
N LEU A 51 0.12 18.72 0.38
CA LEU A 51 -0.31 20.12 0.34
C LEU A 51 -1.54 20.34 1.22
N ASN A 52 -2.58 19.51 1.06
CA ASN A 52 -3.78 19.58 1.90
C ASN A 52 -3.46 19.31 3.38
N TYR A 53 -2.51 18.42 3.68
CA TYR A 53 -2.11 18.11 5.05
C TYR A 53 -1.42 19.30 5.75
N ILE A 54 -0.63 20.08 5.03
CA ILE A 54 0.07 21.24 5.59
C ILE A 54 -0.90 22.42 5.73
N ASP A 55 -1.77 22.64 4.75
CA ASP A 55 -2.67 23.80 4.68
C ASP A 55 -3.90 23.68 5.61
N ASP A 56 -4.51 22.49 5.71
CA ASP A 56 -5.74 22.26 6.48
C ASP A 56 -5.47 21.52 7.80
N GLU A 57 -5.57 22.27 8.91
CA GLU A 57 -5.40 21.76 10.27
C GLU A 57 -6.43 20.69 10.66
N ASP A 58 -7.68 20.84 10.24
CA ASP A 58 -8.75 19.89 10.58
C ASP A 58 -8.58 18.58 9.81
N TYR A 59 -8.17 18.66 8.55
CA TYR A 59 -7.78 17.51 7.74
C TYR A 59 -6.62 16.74 8.38
N ARG A 60 -5.56 17.45 8.78
CA ARG A 60 -4.40 16.90 9.50
C ARG A 60 -4.79 16.24 10.82
N ARG A 61 -5.63 16.90 11.64
CA ARG A 61 -6.12 16.33 12.91
C ARG A 61 -6.91 15.04 12.69
N ARG A 62 -7.74 14.99 11.65
CA ARG A 62 -8.50 13.78 11.30
C ARG A 62 -7.58 12.62 10.93
N ILE A 63 -6.53 12.87 10.14
CA ILE A 63 -5.53 11.87 9.76
C ILE A 63 -4.79 11.34 10.99
N LEU A 64 -4.27 12.23 11.84
CA LEU A 64 -3.57 11.84 13.07
C LEU A 64 -4.45 11.02 14.01
N THR A 65 -5.74 11.36 14.11
CA THR A 65 -6.70 10.57 14.90
C THR A 65 -6.81 9.13 14.39
N GLN A 66 -6.91 8.94 13.07
CA GLN A 66 -6.95 7.59 12.48
C GLN A 66 -5.64 6.84 12.69
N LEU A 67 -4.50 7.52 12.51
CA LEU A 67 -3.18 6.94 12.70
C LEU A 67 -2.99 6.46 14.15
N ASN A 68 -3.25 7.33 15.12
CA ASN A 68 -3.16 7.03 16.54
C ASN A 68 -4.05 5.84 16.94
N ARG A 69 -5.24 5.72 16.35
CA ARG A 69 -6.13 4.58 16.58
C ARG A 69 -5.52 3.27 16.07
N GLY A 70 -4.92 3.29 14.88
CA GLY A 70 -4.22 2.14 14.32
C GLY A 70 -3.02 1.74 15.17
N GLU A 71 -2.17 2.71 15.51
CA GLU A 71 -0.99 2.49 16.36
C GLU A 71 -1.34 1.95 17.74
N SER A 72 -2.40 2.47 18.36
CA SER A 72 -2.90 1.98 19.66
C SER A 72 -3.34 0.52 19.57
N ARG A 73 -4.07 0.14 18.52
CA ARG A 73 -4.47 -1.26 18.30
C ARG A 73 -3.26 -2.16 18.11
N HIS A 74 -2.28 -1.72 17.32
CA HIS A 74 -1.05 -2.46 17.12
C HIS A 74 -0.20 -2.55 18.40
N ALA A 75 -0.19 -1.50 19.23
CA ALA A 75 0.50 -1.50 20.51
C ALA A 75 -0.10 -2.53 21.47
N VAL A 76 -1.43 -2.59 21.57
CA VAL A 76 -2.13 -3.62 22.36
C VAL A 76 -1.84 -5.02 21.82
N ALA A 77 -1.95 -5.22 20.49
CA ALA A 77 -1.64 -6.51 19.88
C ALA A 77 -0.20 -6.96 20.18
N ARG A 78 0.79 -6.04 20.11
CA ARG A 78 2.18 -6.35 20.48
C ARG A 78 2.32 -6.70 21.97
N ALA A 79 1.68 -5.95 22.86
CA ALA A 79 1.73 -6.21 24.30
C ALA A 79 1.18 -7.61 24.65
N ILE A 80 0.09 -8.02 23.99
CA ILE A 80 -0.54 -9.33 24.20
C ILE A 80 0.27 -10.45 23.53
N CYS A 81 0.63 -10.29 22.25
CA CYS A 81 1.25 -11.38 21.46
C CYS A 81 2.73 -11.60 21.76
N HIS A 82 3.46 -10.58 22.21
CA HIS A 82 4.89 -10.70 22.49
C HIS A 82 5.22 -10.73 23.98
N GLY A 83 4.26 -10.39 24.85
CA GLY A 83 4.48 -10.26 26.28
C GLY A 83 5.48 -9.13 26.57
N GLN A 84 5.22 -8.33 27.61
CA GLN A 84 6.31 -7.50 28.11
C GLN A 84 7.40 -8.44 28.64
N LYS A 85 8.50 -8.59 27.89
CA LYS A 85 9.73 -9.16 28.43
C LYS A 85 10.29 -8.11 29.39
N VAL A 86 9.69 -8.03 30.58
CA VAL A 86 10.18 -7.25 31.71
C VAL A 86 11.53 -7.87 32.09
N ARG A 87 12.59 -7.06 31.96
CA ARG A 87 13.90 -7.34 32.56
C ARG A 87 13.91 -6.79 33.97
#